data_AF-A0A2N5A4Z9-F1
#
_entry.id   AF-A0A2N5A4Z9-F1
#
_cell.length_a   1.000
_cell.length_b   1.000
_cell.length_c   1.000
_cell.angle_alpha   90.00
_cell.angle_beta   90.00
_cell.angle_gamma   90.00
#
_symmetry.space_group_name_H-M   'P 1'
#
loop_
_entity.id
_entity.type
_entity.pdbx_description
1 polymer ?
#
loop_
_entity_poly.entity_id
_entity_poly.type
_entity_poly.pdbx_seq_one_letter_code
_entity_poly.pdbx_strand_id
1 'polypeptide(L)'
;SAVETLSHMRPLRGEKLMIVSNGAAPAALALDELWLRNGKLAVLSEETRDALRQALPVGVEIANPLDLRDDASSEHYQQAVNILLNSQDYDALLVIHSPSAAAPGTESALALIDALKHHPRGKYVTVLTNWCGEFSSQEARRLFSDAGLPTYRTPEGTITAFMHMVEYRRNQKQLRETPVLPDSLTANTSEAHALLQQAIDDGATTLDTHEVSPVLRAYGIHTLPTWIAADSAEAVHIA
;
A
#
# COMPACT_ATOMS: atom_id res chain seq x y z
N SER A 1 14.36 8.43 -5.95
CA SER A 1 13.14 9.26 -6.20
C SER A 1 11.89 8.38 -6.11
N ALA A 2 10.66 8.94 -6.16
CA ALA A 2 9.43 8.12 -6.17
C ALA A 2 9.37 7.15 -7.38
N VAL A 3 9.99 7.52 -8.51
CA VAL A 3 10.10 6.68 -9.71
C VAL A 3 10.99 5.46 -9.46
N GLU A 4 12.17 5.66 -8.88
CA GLU A 4 13.12 4.60 -8.52
C GLU A 4 12.52 3.61 -7.49
N THR A 5 11.73 4.16 -6.56
CA THR A 5 10.98 3.41 -5.55
C THR A 5 9.98 2.46 -6.23
N LEU A 6 9.20 2.95 -7.19
CA LEU A 6 8.19 2.16 -7.89
C LEU A 6 8.77 1.22 -8.96
N SER A 7 9.92 1.55 -9.56
CA SER A 7 10.55 0.71 -10.59
C SER A 7 11.33 -0.47 -10.03
N HIS A 8 11.88 -0.33 -8.82
CA HIS A 8 12.68 -1.40 -8.18
C HIS A 8 11.93 -2.17 -7.10
N MET A 9 10.82 -1.65 -6.55
CA MET A 9 10.08 -2.36 -5.50
C MET A 9 9.04 -3.34 -6.00
N ARG A 10 8.99 -4.47 -5.29
CA ARG A 10 7.96 -5.48 -5.44
C ARG A 10 6.61 -4.88 -4.99
N PRO A 11 5.49 -5.28 -5.62
CA PRO A 11 4.17 -4.87 -5.17
C PRO A 11 3.94 -5.27 -3.71
N LEU A 12 3.54 -4.30 -2.89
CA LEU A 12 3.17 -4.55 -1.49
C LEU A 12 1.98 -5.50 -1.44
N ARG A 13 1.99 -6.45 -0.50
CA ARG A 13 0.87 -7.38 -0.23
C ARG A 13 -0.16 -6.80 0.76
N GLY A 14 0.23 -5.78 1.50
CA GLY A 14 -0.61 -5.00 2.40
C GLY A 14 0.10 -3.69 2.78
N GLU A 15 -0.07 -3.22 4.01
CA GLU A 15 0.42 -1.91 4.45
C GLU A 15 1.02 -1.90 5.87
N LYS A 16 1.13 -3.06 6.52
CA LYS A 16 1.74 -3.19 7.84
C LYS A 16 3.25 -3.20 7.74
N LEU A 17 3.91 -2.23 8.37
CA LEU A 17 5.36 -2.08 8.38
C LEU A 17 5.97 -2.67 9.65
N MET A 18 6.98 -3.53 9.49
CA MET A 18 7.90 -3.91 10.57
C MET A 18 9.17 -3.07 10.45
N ILE A 19 9.62 -2.47 11.55
CA ILE A 19 10.84 -1.66 11.59
C ILE A 19 11.89 -2.35 12.47
N VAL A 20 13.10 -2.52 11.96
CA VAL A 20 14.27 -2.99 12.71
C VAL A 20 15.32 -1.89 12.67
N SER A 21 15.90 -1.51 13.81
CA SER A 21 16.89 -0.44 13.92
C SER A 21 18.00 -0.81 14.90
N ASN A 22 19.19 -0.22 14.79
CA ASN A 22 20.24 -0.25 15.83
C ASN A 22 20.30 1.05 16.64
N GLY A 23 19.23 1.84 16.58
CA GLY A 23 19.15 3.08 17.34
C GLY A 23 17.73 3.57 17.48
N ALA A 24 17.39 3.97 18.70
CA ALA A 24 16.10 4.51 19.07
C ALA A 24 15.74 5.79 18.29
N ALA A 25 16.69 6.72 18.12
CA ALA A 25 16.40 8.00 17.45
C ALA A 25 16.01 7.84 15.97
N PRO A 26 16.76 7.11 15.12
CA PRO A 26 16.33 6.82 13.75
C PRO A 26 14.99 6.07 13.67
N ALA A 27 14.73 5.16 14.61
CA ALA A 27 13.46 4.44 14.68
C ALA A 27 12.29 5.36 15.05
N ALA A 28 12.49 6.27 16.00
CA ALA A 28 11.50 7.27 16.39
C ALA A 28 11.17 8.22 15.22
N LEU A 29 12.18 8.70 14.49
CA LEU A 29 11.96 9.53 13.30
C LEU A 29 11.16 8.79 12.22
N ALA A 30 11.45 7.50 12.00
CA ALA A 30 10.66 6.68 11.08
C ALA A 30 9.20 6.53 11.57
N LEU A 31 9.00 6.36 12.87
CA LEU A 31 7.70 6.18 13.48
C LEU A 31 6.85 7.46 13.40
N ASP A 32 7.44 8.61 13.71
CA ASP A 32 6.78 9.91 13.61
C ASP A 32 6.30 10.18 12.18
N GLU A 33 7.18 9.99 11.19
CA GLU A 33 6.80 10.16 9.78
C GLU A 33 5.72 9.15 9.35
N LEU A 34 5.77 7.91 9.86
CA LEU A 34 4.78 6.89 9.53
C LEU A 34 3.40 7.28 10.06
N TRP A 35 3.33 7.78 11.30
CA TRP A 35 2.09 8.24 11.90
C TRP A 35 1.54 9.50 11.24
N LEU A 36 2.39 10.46 10.89
CA LEU A 36 2.00 11.66 10.14
C LEU A 36 1.30 11.31 8.82
N ARG A 37 1.63 10.17 8.22
CA ARG A 37 1.05 9.67 6.96
C ARG A 37 -0.04 8.62 7.14
N ASN A 38 -0.51 8.40 8.37
CA ASN A 38 -1.49 7.35 8.69
C ASN A 38 -1.07 5.94 8.20
N GLY A 39 0.23 5.66 8.31
CA GLY A 39 0.79 4.34 8.10
C GLY A 39 0.45 3.38 9.25
N LYS A 40 0.66 2.08 9.04
CA LYS A 40 0.33 1.05 10.03
C LYS A 40 1.57 0.26 10.42
N LEU A 41 1.79 0.12 11.71
CA LEU A 41 2.78 -0.82 12.23
C LEU A 41 2.22 -2.24 12.23
N ALA A 42 3.11 -3.20 11.99
CA ALA A 42 2.84 -4.61 12.22
C ALA A 42 2.72 -4.92 13.70
N VAL A 43 1.83 -5.86 14.04
CA VAL A 43 1.68 -6.43 15.39
C VAL A 43 2.19 -7.85 15.32
N LEU A 44 3.26 -8.13 16.06
CA LEU A 44 3.90 -9.45 16.06
C LEU A 44 3.07 -10.47 16.83
N SER A 45 2.96 -11.66 16.25
CA SER A 45 2.43 -12.86 16.91
C SER A 45 3.32 -13.29 18.07
N GLU A 46 2.74 -13.96 19.07
CA GLU A 46 3.51 -14.42 20.23
C GLU A 46 4.62 -15.41 19.81
N GLU A 47 4.37 -16.26 18.80
CA GLU A 47 5.37 -17.15 18.21
C GLU A 47 6.59 -16.38 17.68
N THR A 48 6.36 -15.32 16.91
CA THR A 48 7.46 -14.49 16.38
C THR A 48 8.19 -13.78 17.52
N ARG A 49 7.46 -13.31 18.53
CA ARG A 49 8.05 -12.64 19.68
C ARG A 49 8.94 -13.60 20.48
N ASP A 50 8.49 -14.83 20.71
CA ASP A 50 9.27 -15.86 21.41
C ASP A 50 10.54 -16.22 20.66
N ALA A 51 10.45 -16.43 19.34
CA ALA A 51 11.62 -16.70 18.52
C ALA A 51 12.65 -15.55 18.60
N LEU A 52 12.20 -14.30 18.56
CA LEU A 52 13.07 -13.14 18.70
C LEU A 52 13.69 -13.04 20.11
N ARG A 53 12.92 -13.29 21.18
CA ARG A 53 13.44 -13.30 22.56
C ARG A 53 14.54 -14.33 22.77
N GLN A 54 14.43 -15.49 22.12
CA GLN A 54 15.41 -16.57 22.25
C GLN A 54 16.71 -16.29 21.47
N ALA A 55 16.60 -15.59 20.34
CA ALA A 55 17.74 -15.32 19.48
C ALA A 55 18.50 -14.04 19.85
N LEU A 56 17.82 -13.03 20.40
CA LEU A 56 18.40 -11.71 20.66
C LEU A 56 18.88 -11.56 22.12
N PRO A 57 19.84 -10.64 22.38
CA PRO A 57 20.35 -10.41 23.72
C PRO A 57 19.26 -9.99 24.74
N VAL A 58 19.45 -10.36 26.01
CA VAL A 58 18.52 -10.15 27.14
C VAL A 58 18.12 -8.67 27.37
N GLY A 59 18.81 -7.72 26.77
CA GLY A 59 18.51 -6.29 26.86
C GLY A 59 17.73 -5.68 25.69
N VAL A 60 17.31 -6.49 24.71
CA VAL A 60 16.54 -6.04 23.54
C VAL A 60 15.05 -6.22 23.81
N GLU A 61 14.29 -5.12 23.75
CA GLU A 61 12.84 -5.19 23.87
C GLU A 61 12.20 -5.68 22.57
N ILE A 62 11.41 -6.75 22.64
CA ILE A 62 10.71 -7.29 21.48
C ILE A 62 9.40 -6.52 21.24
N ALA A 63 9.52 -5.48 20.43
CA ALA A 63 8.46 -4.57 20.00
C ALA A 63 8.59 -4.22 18.51
N ASN A 64 7.73 -3.31 18.04
CA ASN A 64 7.84 -2.68 16.73
C ASN A 64 7.74 -1.15 16.92
N PRO A 65 8.82 -0.38 16.71
CA PRO A 65 10.13 -0.81 16.18
C PRO A 65 10.89 -1.80 17.07
N LEU A 66 11.65 -2.71 16.44
CA LEU A 66 12.62 -3.58 17.10
C LEU A 66 13.98 -2.87 17.14
N ASP A 67 14.37 -2.40 18.32
CA ASP A 67 15.66 -1.72 18.53
C ASP A 67 16.73 -2.71 19.02
N LEU A 68 17.65 -3.07 18.11
CA LEU A 68 18.80 -3.94 18.34
C LEU A 68 19.93 -3.25 19.13
N ARG A 69 19.79 -1.96 19.45
CA ARG A 69 20.76 -1.13 20.19
C ARG A 69 22.02 -0.81 19.40
N ASP A 70 22.83 0.10 19.95
CA ASP A 70 23.96 0.76 19.28
C ASP A 70 25.16 -0.16 18.99
N ASP A 71 25.26 -1.28 19.71
CA ASP A 71 26.25 -2.34 19.55
C ASP A 71 25.75 -3.51 18.68
N ALA A 72 24.64 -3.33 17.94
CA ALA A 72 24.10 -4.35 17.06
C ALA A 72 25.12 -4.81 16.00
N SER A 73 25.58 -6.05 16.14
CA SER A 73 26.44 -6.72 15.17
C SER A 73 25.66 -7.10 13.91
N SER A 74 26.40 -7.40 12.84
CA SER A 74 25.81 -7.97 11.62
C SER A 74 25.06 -9.28 11.88
N GLU A 75 25.50 -10.07 12.86
CA GLU A 75 24.84 -11.31 13.29
C GLU A 75 23.47 -11.03 13.92
N HIS A 76 23.34 -10.02 14.79
CA HIS A 76 22.05 -9.63 15.37
C HIS A 76 21.03 -9.26 14.28
N TYR A 77 21.47 -8.50 13.26
CA TYR A 77 20.63 -8.19 12.11
C TYR A 77 20.21 -9.45 11.34
N GLN A 78 21.15 -10.37 11.05
CA GLN A 78 20.83 -11.62 10.34
C GLN A 78 19.82 -12.47 11.12
N GLN A 79 20.02 -12.64 12.42
CA GLN A 79 19.13 -13.42 13.29
C GLN A 79 17.71 -12.82 13.30
N ALA A 80 17.60 -11.52 13.58
CA ALA A 80 16.31 -10.82 13.61
C ALA A 80 15.60 -10.92 12.25
N VAL A 81 16.33 -10.65 11.15
CA VAL A 81 15.74 -10.66 9.81
C VAL A 81 15.34 -12.07 9.40
N ASN A 82 16.13 -13.11 9.67
CA ASN A 82 15.74 -14.49 9.35
C ASN A 82 14.46 -14.92 10.08
N ILE A 83 14.32 -14.56 11.36
CA ILE A 83 13.10 -14.84 12.12
C ILE A 83 11.91 -14.08 11.52
N LEU A 84 12.08 -12.78 11.25
CA LEU A 84 11.03 -11.97 10.64
C LEU A 84 10.67 -12.46 9.25
N LEU A 85 11.61 -12.96 8.44
CA LEU A 85 11.33 -13.50 7.11
C LEU A 85 10.46 -14.78 7.17
N ASN A 86 10.45 -15.48 8.30
CA ASN A 86 9.55 -16.61 8.55
C ASN A 86 8.15 -16.16 9.01
N SER A 87 8.02 -14.98 9.61
CA SER A 87 6.74 -14.42 10.07
C SER A 87 5.84 -13.93 8.92
N GLN A 88 4.53 -13.98 9.13
CA GLN A 88 3.51 -13.42 8.23
C GLN A 88 2.79 -12.19 8.83
N ASP A 89 3.32 -11.64 9.93
CA ASP A 89 2.67 -10.59 10.71
C ASP A 89 2.73 -9.19 10.06
N TYR A 90 3.61 -9.02 9.07
CA TYR A 90 3.87 -7.75 8.39
C TYR A 90 3.86 -7.90 6.85
N ASP A 91 3.69 -6.78 6.16
CA ASP A 91 3.64 -6.70 4.70
C ASP A 91 4.93 -6.16 4.08
N ALA A 92 5.66 -5.33 4.82
CA ALA A 92 6.98 -4.81 4.46
C ALA A 92 7.91 -4.74 5.67
N LEU A 93 9.21 -4.90 5.43
CA LEU A 93 10.26 -4.80 6.42
C LEU A 93 11.14 -3.59 6.10
N LEU A 94 11.28 -2.67 7.05
CA LEU A 94 12.23 -1.57 7.00
C LEU A 94 13.39 -1.90 7.94
N VAL A 95 14.60 -1.99 7.39
CA VAL A 95 15.84 -2.11 8.17
C VAL A 95 16.56 -0.77 8.18
N ILE A 96 16.74 -0.22 9.37
CA ILE A 96 17.44 1.04 9.63
C ILE A 96 18.78 0.73 10.26
N HIS A 97 19.81 1.45 9.81
CA HIS A 97 21.14 1.34 10.36
C HIS A 97 21.79 2.72 10.48
N SER A 98 22.25 3.04 11.68
CA SER A 98 23.11 4.18 11.97
C SER A 98 24.53 3.68 12.25
N PRO A 99 25.50 3.91 11.34
CA PRO A 99 26.86 3.44 11.51
C PRO A 99 27.50 3.94 12.80
N SER A 100 28.23 3.07 13.47
CA SER A 100 29.04 3.39 14.66
C SER A 100 30.39 2.68 14.58
N ALA A 101 31.32 2.99 15.48
CA ALA A 101 32.59 2.27 15.55
C ALA A 101 32.40 0.78 15.90
N ALA A 102 31.33 0.44 16.64
CA ALA A 102 30.98 -0.92 17.01
C ALA A 102 30.14 -1.65 15.94
N ALA A 103 29.52 -0.90 15.02
CA ALA A 103 28.61 -1.43 14.00
C ALA A 103 28.96 -0.85 12.62
N PRO A 104 29.91 -1.47 11.88
CA PRO A 104 30.29 -1.03 10.53
C PRO A 104 29.16 -1.23 9.52
N GLY A 105 28.78 -0.17 8.81
CA GLY A 105 27.63 -0.19 7.91
C GLY A 105 27.74 -1.16 6.73
N THR A 106 28.93 -1.35 6.16
CA THR A 106 29.15 -2.21 4.99
C THR A 106 29.00 -3.70 5.32
N GLU A 107 29.52 -4.15 6.46
CA GLU A 107 29.43 -5.55 6.89
C GLU A 107 27.98 -5.95 7.17
N SER A 108 27.24 -5.09 7.89
CA SER A 108 25.81 -5.29 8.14
C SER A 108 24.97 -5.28 6.86
N ALA A 109 25.36 -4.48 5.86
CA ALA A 109 24.69 -4.47 4.55
C ALA A 109 24.90 -5.78 3.78
N LEU A 110 26.15 -6.27 3.70
CA LEU A 110 26.47 -7.55 3.05
C LEU A 110 25.75 -8.71 3.74
N ALA A 111 25.76 -8.73 5.07
CA ALA A 111 25.03 -9.69 5.89
C ALA A 111 23.53 -9.72 5.59
N LEU A 112 22.90 -8.56 5.48
CA LEU A 112 21.48 -8.45 5.15
C LEU A 112 21.18 -8.93 3.73
N ILE A 113 22.00 -8.53 2.75
CA ILE A 113 21.88 -8.97 1.36
C ILE A 113 21.97 -10.49 1.26
N ASP A 114 22.95 -11.09 1.95
CA ASP A 114 23.17 -12.53 1.94
C ASP A 114 21.99 -13.29 2.57
N ALA A 115 21.51 -12.84 3.72
CA ALA A 115 20.34 -13.41 4.39
C ALA A 115 19.11 -13.39 3.47
N LEU A 116 18.84 -12.26 2.79
CA LEU A 116 17.72 -12.14 1.87
C LEU A 116 17.87 -13.00 0.62
N LYS A 117 19.09 -13.18 0.13
CA LYS A 117 19.38 -14.00 -1.05
C LYS A 117 19.17 -15.49 -0.77
N HIS A 118 19.61 -15.96 0.40
CA HIS A 118 19.54 -17.37 0.77
C HIS A 118 18.21 -17.78 1.40
N HIS A 119 17.45 -16.85 1.97
CA HIS A 119 16.17 -17.17 2.59
C HIS A 119 15.09 -17.47 1.53
N PRO A 120 14.33 -18.59 1.63
CA PRO A 120 13.28 -18.95 0.65
C PRO A 120 12.22 -17.86 0.45
N ARG A 121 11.94 -17.10 1.51
CA ARG A 121 11.00 -15.97 1.50
C ARG A 121 11.61 -14.61 1.16
N GLY A 122 12.93 -14.47 1.09
CA GLY A 122 13.58 -13.17 0.83
C GLY A 122 13.14 -12.55 -0.49
N LYS A 123 12.88 -13.38 -1.51
CA LYS A 123 12.31 -12.93 -2.80
C LYS A 123 10.80 -12.62 -2.79
N TYR A 124 10.10 -12.74 -1.68
CA TYR A 124 8.65 -12.46 -1.63
C TYR A 124 8.28 -11.33 -0.66
N VAL A 125 9.20 -10.98 0.23
CA VAL A 125 9.03 -9.90 1.20
C VAL A 125 9.55 -8.60 0.58
N THR A 126 8.82 -7.51 0.79
CA THR A 126 9.30 -6.18 0.41
C THR A 126 10.20 -5.67 1.52
N VAL A 127 11.48 -5.47 1.22
CA VAL A 127 12.47 -4.96 2.17
C VAL A 127 12.97 -3.60 1.70
N LEU A 128 12.88 -2.61 2.58
CA LEU A 128 13.46 -1.28 2.41
C LEU A 128 14.63 -1.14 3.37
N THR A 129 15.68 -0.44 2.94
CA THR A 129 16.86 -0.19 3.76
C THR A 129 17.08 1.31 3.93
N ASN A 130 17.45 1.71 5.14
CA ASN A 130 17.83 3.09 5.45
C ASN A 130 19.18 3.08 6.17
N TRP A 131 20.25 3.39 5.44
CA TRP A 131 21.59 3.48 6.00
C TRP A 131 21.95 4.96 6.17
N CYS A 132 21.92 5.42 7.42
CA CYS A 132 22.12 6.81 7.80
C CYS A 132 23.56 7.27 7.54
N GLY A 133 23.74 8.56 7.31
CA GLY A 133 25.05 9.17 7.05
C GLY A 133 25.36 9.31 5.56
N GLU A 134 25.93 10.45 5.18
CA GLU A 134 26.20 10.74 3.76
C GLU A 134 27.40 9.94 3.26
N PHE A 135 28.55 10.06 3.93
CA PHE A 135 29.79 9.44 3.49
C PHE A 135 30.01 8.03 4.08
N SER A 136 29.66 7.83 5.36
CA SER A 136 29.90 6.57 6.08
C SER A 136 29.09 5.38 5.54
N SER A 137 28.00 5.65 4.83
CA SER A 137 27.05 4.66 4.33
C SER A 137 26.98 4.58 2.81
N GLN A 138 27.84 5.31 2.09
CA GLN A 138 27.78 5.37 0.63
C GLN A 138 27.99 3.99 -0.01
N GLU A 139 28.99 3.24 0.47
CA GLU A 139 29.29 1.91 -0.06
C GLU A 139 28.18 0.90 0.25
N ALA A 140 27.66 0.90 1.49
CA ALA A 140 26.54 0.05 1.88
C ALA A 140 25.31 0.28 0.98
N ARG A 141 24.98 1.55 0.69
CA ARG A 141 23.87 1.90 -0.22
C ARG A 141 24.15 1.43 -1.65
N ARG A 142 25.37 1.58 -2.15
CA ARG A 142 25.74 1.04 -3.46
C ARG A 142 25.52 -0.47 -3.54
N LEU A 143 25.95 -1.22 -2.51
CA LEU A 143 25.76 -2.67 -2.44
C LEU A 143 24.28 -3.06 -2.45
N PHE A 144 23.42 -2.33 -1.74
CA PHE A 144 21.97 -2.56 -1.80
C PHE A 144 21.40 -2.29 -3.19
N SER A 145 21.78 -1.18 -3.83
CA SER A 145 21.35 -0.87 -5.20
C SER A 145 21.79 -1.95 -6.19
N ASP A 146 23.04 -2.42 -6.12
CA ASP A 146 23.57 -3.50 -6.96
C ASP A 146 22.83 -4.84 -6.72
N ALA A 147 22.36 -5.07 -5.49
CA ALA A 147 21.51 -6.22 -5.13
C ALA A 147 20.02 -6.04 -5.49
N GLY A 148 19.61 -4.89 -6.03
CA GLY A 148 18.21 -4.58 -6.34
C GLY A 148 17.34 -4.33 -5.10
N LEU A 149 17.95 -3.94 -3.98
CA LEU A 149 17.26 -3.57 -2.74
C LEU A 149 17.13 -2.05 -2.63
N PRO A 150 15.91 -1.51 -2.46
CA PRO A 150 15.68 -0.09 -2.24
C PRO A 150 16.42 0.40 -1.01
N THR A 151 17.15 1.50 -1.18
CA THR A 151 17.97 2.06 -0.13
C THR A 151 17.88 3.59 -0.08
N TYR A 152 17.90 4.12 1.13
CA TYR A 152 17.66 5.53 1.41
C TYR A 152 18.64 6.03 2.48
N ARG A 153 18.70 7.35 2.63
CA ARG A 153 19.64 8.04 3.52
C ARG A 153 19.02 8.51 4.83
N THR A 154 17.71 8.74 4.82
CA THR A 154 16.97 9.30 5.96
C THR A 154 15.75 8.42 6.28
N PRO A 155 15.41 8.26 7.58
CA PRO A 155 14.21 7.55 7.99
C PRO A 155 12.94 8.10 7.32
N GLU A 156 12.77 9.42 7.32
CA GLU A 156 11.60 10.13 6.80
C GLU A 156 11.44 9.94 5.29
N GLY A 157 12.57 10.03 4.55
CA GLY A 157 12.59 9.78 3.12
C GLY A 157 12.22 8.34 2.77
N THR A 158 12.62 7.39 3.62
CA THR A 158 12.31 5.97 3.45
C THR A 158 10.83 5.70 3.68
N ILE A 159 10.26 6.26 4.75
CA ILE A 159 8.85 6.13 5.07
C ILE A 159 7.98 6.83 4.02
N THR A 160 8.38 8.02 3.56
CA THR A 160 7.70 8.71 2.46
C THR A 160 7.62 7.82 1.21
N ALA A 161 8.74 7.17 0.86
CA ALA A 161 8.79 6.26 -0.28
C ALA A 161 7.90 5.02 -0.08
N PHE A 162 7.89 4.44 1.12
CA PHE A 162 6.98 3.35 1.48
C PHE A 162 5.50 3.77 1.37
N MET A 163 5.15 4.94 1.90
CA MET A 163 3.78 5.42 1.93
C MET A 163 3.24 5.75 0.53
N HIS A 164 4.07 6.23 -0.39
CA HIS A 164 3.65 6.37 -1.80
C HIS A 164 3.19 5.04 -2.41
N MET A 165 3.83 3.91 -2.05
CA MET A 165 3.38 2.59 -2.52
C MET A 165 2.07 2.16 -1.86
N VAL A 166 1.92 2.44 -0.56
CA VAL A 166 0.69 2.15 0.18
C VAL A 166 -0.47 2.93 -0.43
N GLU A 167 -0.30 4.23 -0.67
CA GLU A 167 -1.29 5.10 -1.31
C GLU A 167 -1.63 4.62 -2.72
N TYR A 168 -0.62 4.29 -3.53
CA TYR A 168 -0.83 3.72 -4.86
C TYR A 168 -1.70 2.46 -4.80
N ARG A 169 -1.42 1.55 -3.86
CA ARG A 169 -2.21 0.34 -3.65
C ARG A 169 -3.64 0.65 -3.16
N ARG A 170 -3.80 1.59 -2.22
CA ARG A 170 -5.13 2.04 -1.74
C ARG A 170 -5.97 2.56 -2.91
N ASN A 171 -5.38 3.39 -3.75
CA ASN A 171 -6.04 3.95 -4.93
C ASN A 171 -6.41 2.86 -5.94
N GLN A 172 -5.52 1.90 -6.20
CA GLN A 172 -5.81 0.75 -7.07
C GLN A 172 -6.94 -0.14 -6.52
N LYS A 173 -7.04 -0.29 -5.20
CA LYS A 173 -8.14 -1.02 -4.57
C LYS A 173 -9.46 -0.27 -4.75
N GLN A 174 -9.48 1.03 -4.48
CA GLN A 174 -10.67 1.88 -4.64
C GLN A 174 -11.16 1.92 -6.09
N LEU A 175 -10.26 2.02 -7.08
CA LEU A 175 -10.62 1.97 -8.50
C LEU A 175 -11.19 0.62 -8.95
N ARG A 176 -10.87 -0.46 -8.22
CA ARG A 176 -11.38 -1.82 -8.50
C ARG A 176 -12.65 -2.15 -7.72
N GLU A 177 -13.02 -1.34 -6.74
CA GLU A 177 -14.30 -1.48 -6.05
C GLU A 177 -15.39 -0.95 -7.00
N THR A 178 -16.29 -1.82 -7.45
CA THR A 178 -17.51 -1.40 -8.15
C THR A 178 -18.29 -0.50 -7.18
N PRO A 179 -18.55 0.78 -7.51
CA PRO A 179 -19.25 1.66 -6.60
C PRO A 179 -20.60 1.04 -6.23
N VAL A 180 -20.87 0.98 -4.92
CA VAL A 180 -22.15 0.47 -4.41
C VAL A 180 -23.24 1.44 -4.88
N LEU A 181 -24.30 0.90 -5.49
CA LEU A 181 -25.50 1.68 -5.81
C LEU A 181 -26.02 2.33 -4.52
N PRO A 182 -26.25 3.66 -4.49
CA PRO A 182 -26.82 4.31 -3.32
C PRO A 182 -28.14 3.67 -2.91
N ASP A 183 -28.38 3.46 -1.62
CA ASP A 183 -29.65 2.93 -1.10
C ASP A 183 -30.86 3.81 -1.47
N SER A 184 -30.62 5.09 -1.79
CA SER A 184 -31.62 6.05 -2.24
C SER A 184 -32.03 5.89 -3.71
N LEU A 185 -31.34 5.06 -4.49
CA LEU A 185 -31.69 4.80 -5.88
C LEU A 185 -32.84 3.79 -5.89
N THR A 186 -34.08 4.29 -5.89
CA THR A 186 -35.26 3.47 -6.11
C THR A 186 -35.24 2.96 -7.55
N ALA A 187 -34.63 1.80 -7.76
CA ALA A 187 -34.53 1.18 -9.08
C ALA A 187 -35.69 0.19 -9.28
N ASN A 188 -36.71 0.59 -10.05
CA ASN A 188 -37.71 -0.32 -10.60
C ASN A 188 -37.15 -1.00 -11.86
N THR A 189 -36.15 -1.86 -11.67
CA THR A 189 -35.46 -2.56 -12.76
C THR A 189 -36.38 -3.40 -13.62
N SER A 190 -37.48 -3.92 -13.06
CA SER A 190 -38.51 -4.65 -13.80
C SER A 190 -39.22 -3.78 -14.84
N GLU A 191 -39.59 -2.54 -14.48
CA GLU A 191 -40.26 -1.61 -15.38
C GLU A 191 -39.33 -1.14 -16.49
N ALA A 192 -38.09 -0.80 -16.16
CA ALA A 192 -37.08 -0.43 -17.14
C ALA A 192 -36.84 -1.55 -18.17
N HIS A 193 -36.72 -2.81 -17.73
CA HIS A 193 -36.54 -3.93 -18.66
C HIS A 193 -37.77 -4.20 -19.52
N ALA A 194 -38.99 -4.04 -18.98
CA ALA A 194 -40.21 -4.21 -19.78
C ALA A 194 -40.28 -3.19 -20.91
N LEU A 195 -39.98 -1.93 -20.63
CA LEU A 195 -39.96 -0.84 -21.63
C LEU A 195 -38.87 -1.06 -22.69
N LEU A 196 -37.67 -1.45 -22.27
CA LEU A 196 -36.57 -1.75 -23.20
C LEU A 196 -36.85 -2.98 -24.05
N GLN A 197 -37.43 -4.03 -23.47
CA GLN A 197 -37.79 -5.24 -24.21
C GLN A 197 -38.86 -4.95 -25.26
N GLN A 198 -39.86 -4.14 -24.90
CA GLN A 198 -40.89 -3.72 -25.85
C GLN A 198 -40.29 -2.94 -27.03
N ALA A 199 -39.38 -2.01 -26.77
CA ALA A 199 -38.68 -1.28 -27.83
C ALA A 199 -37.81 -2.19 -28.73
N ILE A 200 -37.15 -3.19 -28.13
CA ILE A 200 -36.38 -4.21 -28.88
C ILE A 200 -37.32 -5.05 -29.76
N ASP A 201 -38.45 -5.48 -29.22
CA ASP A 201 -39.45 -6.29 -29.92
C ASP A 201 -40.09 -5.50 -31.08
N ASP A 202 -40.24 -4.18 -30.92
CA ASP A 202 -40.67 -3.24 -31.95
C ASP A 202 -39.56 -2.89 -32.97
N GLY A 203 -38.35 -3.45 -32.80
CA GLY A 203 -37.21 -3.28 -33.70
C GLY A 203 -36.48 -1.95 -33.57
N ALA A 204 -36.71 -1.21 -32.48
CA ALA A 204 -36.04 0.06 -32.24
C ALA A 204 -34.54 -0.15 -31.98
N THR A 205 -33.71 0.66 -32.64
CA THR A 205 -32.25 0.72 -32.39
C THR A 205 -31.84 1.98 -31.64
N THR A 206 -32.77 2.92 -31.49
CA THR A 206 -32.64 4.20 -30.79
C THR A 206 -33.98 4.54 -30.14
N LEU A 207 -33.95 5.17 -28.96
CA LEU A 207 -35.14 5.67 -28.26
C LEU A 207 -35.20 7.19 -28.34
N ASP A 208 -36.39 7.73 -28.64
CA ASP A 208 -36.64 9.16 -28.58
C ASP A 208 -36.77 9.65 -27.13
N THR A 209 -36.68 10.97 -26.93
CA THR A 209 -36.67 11.58 -25.59
C THR A 209 -37.90 11.20 -24.74
N HIS A 210 -39.06 11.05 -25.37
CA HIS A 210 -40.30 10.68 -24.68
C HIS A 210 -40.34 9.20 -24.25
N GLU A 211 -39.62 8.32 -24.97
CA GLU A 211 -39.54 6.88 -24.68
C GLU A 211 -38.47 6.57 -23.63
N VAL A 212 -37.39 7.36 -23.61
CA VAL A 212 -36.29 7.18 -22.64
C VAL A 212 -36.63 7.75 -21.25
N SER A 213 -37.52 8.76 -21.18
CA SER A 213 -37.87 9.43 -19.91
C SER A 213 -38.47 8.46 -18.87
N PRO A 214 -39.41 7.56 -19.21
CA PRO A 214 -39.90 6.51 -18.31
C PRO A 214 -38.80 5.56 -17.83
N VAL A 215 -37.86 5.16 -18.70
CA VAL A 215 -36.73 4.28 -18.35
C VAL A 215 -35.79 4.96 -17.34
N LEU A 216 -35.49 6.24 -17.54
CA LEU A 216 -34.67 7.04 -16.61
C LEU A 216 -35.37 7.22 -15.26
N ARG A 217 -36.68 7.47 -15.27
CA ARG A 217 -37.50 7.59 -14.06
C ARG A 217 -37.51 6.30 -13.24
N ALA A 218 -37.53 5.14 -13.90
CA ALA A 218 -37.45 3.83 -13.24
C ALA A 218 -36.12 3.65 -12.47
N TYR A 219 -35.07 4.41 -12.78
CA TYR A 219 -33.81 4.45 -12.02
C TYR A 219 -33.70 5.65 -11.07
N GLY A 220 -34.81 6.34 -10.79
CA GLY A 220 -34.82 7.53 -9.93
C GLY A 220 -34.17 8.77 -10.58
N ILE A 221 -33.91 8.74 -11.89
CA ILE A 221 -33.37 9.88 -12.62
C ILE A 221 -34.54 10.74 -13.09
N HIS A 222 -34.71 11.90 -12.44
CA HIS A 222 -35.75 12.85 -12.80
C HIS A 222 -35.32 13.68 -14.03
N THR A 223 -36.04 13.51 -15.14
CA THR A 223 -35.91 14.35 -16.34
C THR A 223 -37.01 15.40 -16.39
N LEU A 224 -36.81 16.44 -17.20
CA LEU A 224 -37.88 17.39 -17.51
C LEU A 224 -39.04 16.65 -18.20
N PRO A 225 -40.31 16.97 -17.86
CA PRO A 225 -41.46 16.46 -18.58
C PRO A 225 -41.34 16.77 -20.07
N THR A 226 -41.61 15.77 -20.92
CA THR A 226 -41.51 15.90 -22.37
C THR A 226 -42.78 15.36 -23.00
N TRP A 227 -43.31 16.10 -23.97
CA TRP A 227 -44.52 15.75 -24.69
C TRP A 227 -44.27 15.87 -26.19
N ILE A 228 -44.96 15.05 -26.96
CA ILE A 228 -44.96 15.13 -28.41
C ILE A 228 -46.06 16.11 -28.82
N ALA A 229 -45.72 17.07 -29.67
CA ALA A 229 -46.69 17.92 -30.35
C ALA A 229 -46.70 17.54 -31.84
N ALA A 230 -47.86 17.18 -32.38
CA ALA A 230 -48.04 16.84 -33.78
C ALA A 230 -48.19 18.09 -34.67
N ASP A 231 -48.57 19.23 -34.10
CA ASP A 231 -48.67 20.50 -34.80
C ASP A 231 -48.33 21.73 -33.93
N SER A 232 -48.28 22.91 -34.57
CA SER A 232 -47.95 24.17 -33.91
C SER A 232 -48.99 24.63 -32.90
N ALA A 233 -50.26 24.24 -33.05
CA ALA A 233 -51.32 24.61 -32.11
C ALA A 233 -51.22 23.76 -30.83
N GLU A 234 -50.90 22.47 -30.98
CA GLU A 234 -50.67 21.53 -29.88
C GLU A 234 -49.41 21.90 -29.08
N ALA A 235 -48.34 22.34 -29.75
CA ALA A 235 -47.13 22.81 -29.10
C ALA A 235 -47.38 24.03 -28.18
N VAL A 236 -48.28 24.94 -28.57
CA VAL A 236 -48.66 26.11 -27.75
C VAL A 236 -49.54 25.72 -26.56
N HIS A 237 -50.28 24.61 -26.65
CA HIS A 237 -51.11 24.13 -25.55
C HIS A 237 -50.30 23.36 -24.48
N ILE A 238 -49.19 22.75 -24.89
CA ILE A 238 -48.29 21.95 -24.05
C ILE A 238 -47.26 22.82 -23.30
N ALA A 239 -46.89 23.98 -23.86
CA ALA A 239 -45.93 24.94 -23.29
C ALA A 239 -46.53 25.82 -22.18
#